data_AF-A0A3B3D1L1-F1
#
_entry.id   AF-A0A3B3D1L1-F1
#
_cell.length_a   1.000
_cell.length_b   1.000
_cell.length_c   1.000
_cell.angle_alpha   90.00
_cell.angle_beta   90.00
_cell.angle_gamma   90.00
#
_symmetry.space_group_name_H-M   'P 1'
#
loop_
_entity.id
_entity.type
_entity.pdbx_description
1 polymer ?
#
loop_
_entity_poly.entity_id
_entity_poly.type
_entity_poly.pdbx_seq_one_letter_code
_entity_poly.pdbx_strand_id
1 'polypeptide(L)'
;MYPRLHEAIKLRNLKQDHKPTKSLLLDIDFRYAQFYSQEEFCHYNMFNHHFFDGEAASDVLNAFIREDGGKVVMVADPPFGGLVKPLASSFSLISQRWQEGHKSADGHTDMPMLWIFPYFFEPRILGCLPSFTMLDYQVDYDNHPLYKHGKTGRKQSPVRIFTNISAKKVVLPKEEGYRFCDTCERYVSPLNKHCAKCNICPSKDGREWKHCPACDKCVKPSWKHCSFCSRCALPDHPCGAGPQREGCFSCGSLQHKRRACPLKDGRGLSRNVKREQKKTDQACLGETDSHPTSQFLIISSRTESAL
;
A
#
# COMPACT_ATOMS: atom_id res chain seq x y z
N MET A 1 -12.74 0.07 10.63
CA MET A 1 -12.12 -1.04 9.87
C MET A 1 -11.23 -1.74 10.87
N TYR A 2 -11.72 -2.82 11.49
CA TYR A 2 -10.99 -3.58 12.51
C TYR A 2 -9.83 -4.36 11.83
N PRO A 3 -8.79 -4.83 12.56
CA PRO A 3 -7.77 -5.75 12.08
C PRO A 3 -8.40 -7.13 11.82
N ARG A 4 -9.31 -7.15 10.84
CA ARG A 4 -10.19 -8.28 10.51
C ARG A 4 -9.40 -9.50 10.11
N LEU A 5 -8.19 -9.33 9.56
CA LEU A 5 -7.35 -10.46 9.22
C LEU A 5 -6.83 -11.17 10.48
N HIS A 6 -6.44 -10.44 11.54
CA HIS A 6 -5.96 -11.06 12.78
C HIS A 6 -7.11 -11.80 13.45
N GLU A 7 -8.27 -11.14 13.58
CA GLU A 7 -9.49 -11.73 14.11
C GLU A 7 -9.93 -12.97 13.31
N ALA A 8 -9.93 -12.89 11.97
CA ALA A 8 -10.29 -14.02 11.11
C ALA A 8 -9.33 -15.21 11.26
N ILE A 9 -8.03 -14.97 11.47
CA ILE A 9 -7.06 -16.03 11.79
C ILE A 9 -7.43 -16.70 13.12
N LYS A 10 -7.75 -15.92 14.17
CA LYS A 10 -8.17 -16.46 15.48
C LYS A 10 -9.46 -17.27 15.37
N LEU A 11 -10.49 -16.74 14.70
CA LEU A 11 -11.76 -17.43 14.46
C LEU A 11 -11.57 -18.72 13.65
N ARG A 12 -10.69 -18.72 12.66
CA ARG A 12 -10.34 -19.93 11.90
C ARG A 12 -9.69 -20.99 12.79
N ASN A 13 -8.79 -20.60 13.71
CA ASN A 13 -8.16 -21.53 14.63
C ASN A 13 -9.18 -22.19 15.58
N LEU A 14 -10.23 -21.46 15.99
CA LEU A 14 -11.31 -22.00 16.84
C LEU A 14 -12.13 -23.10 16.15
N LYS A 15 -12.26 -23.06 14.82
CA LYS A 15 -12.99 -24.08 14.06
C LYS A 15 -12.27 -25.42 14.00
N GLN A 16 -10.98 -25.48 14.34
CA GLN A 16 -10.14 -26.69 14.37
C GLN A 16 -10.05 -27.49 13.04
N ASP A 17 -10.61 -26.99 11.94
CA ASP A 17 -10.55 -27.62 10.61
C ASP A 17 -9.14 -27.66 10.00
N HIS A 18 -8.21 -26.87 10.55
CA HIS A 18 -6.86 -26.73 10.05
C HIS A 18 -5.85 -26.56 11.18
N LYS A 19 -4.57 -26.88 10.90
CA LYS A 19 -3.46 -26.58 11.82
C LYS A 19 -3.51 -25.10 12.25
N PRO A 20 -3.43 -24.80 13.56
CA PRO A 20 -3.45 -23.44 14.07
C PRO A 20 -2.39 -22.57 13.42
N THR A 21 -2.77 -21.33 13.12
CA THR A 21 -1.88 -20.32 12.55
C THR A 21 -1.66 -19.24 13.60
N LYS A 22 -0.41 -18.94 13.96
CA LYS A 22 -0.11 -17.85 14.90
C LYS A 22 -0.19 -16.51 14.16
N SER A 23 -0.53 -15.46 14.91
CA SER A 23 -0.57 -14.09 14.41
C SER A 23 -0.22 -13.11 15.50
N LEU A 24 0.66 -12.16 15.19
CA LEU A 24 1.00 -11.00 16.00
C LEU A 24 0.45 -9.74 15.31
N LEU A 25 -0.30 -8.92 16.05
CA LEU A 25 -0.86 -7.65 15.59
C LEU A 25 0.01 -6.48 16.03
N LEU A 26 0.54 -5.73 15.07
CA LEU A 26 1.21 -4.45 15.32
C LEU A 26 0.30 -3.33 14.79
N ASP A 27 -0.25 -2.52 15.68
CA ASP A 27 -1.16 -1.41 15.33
C ASP A 27 -0.90 -0.21 16.27
N ILE A 28 -1.21 0.99 15.79
CA ILE A 28 -1.12 2.25 16.55
C ILE A 28 -2.35 2.44 17.45
N ASP A 29 -3.44 1.72 17.19
CA ASP A 29 -4.66 1.80 17.96
C ASP A 29 -4.56 0.96 19.24
N PHE A 30 -4.16 1.61 20.34
CA PHE A 30 -3.97 0.98 21.64
C PHE A 30 -5.22 0.26 22.19
N ARG A 31 -6.42 0.54 21.66
CA ARG A 31 -7.67 -0.10 22.12
C ARG A 31 -7.63 -1.61 21.96
N TYR A 32 -6.83 -2.14 21.01
CA TYR A 32 -6.66 -3.58 20.82
C TYR A 32 -5.95 -4.28 21.99
N ALA A 33 -5.19 -3.56 22.81
CA ALA A 33 -4.57 -4.11 24.02
C ALA A 33 -5.58 -4.62 25.05
N GLN A 34 -6.86 -4.22 24.95
CA GLN A 34 -7.92 -4.72 25.83
C GLN A 34 -8.43 -6.11 25.43
N PHE A 35 -8.16 -6.55 24.20
CA PHE A 35 -8.69 -7.79 23.64
C PHE A 35 -7.62 -8.88 23.43
N TYR A 36 -6.35 -8.48 23.31
CA TYR A 36 -5.25 -9.36 22.96
C TYR A 36 -4.14 -9.31 24.02
N SER A 37 -3.47 -10.44 24.24
CA SER A 37 -2.33 -10.49 25.17
C SER A 37 -1.11 -9.75 24.61
N GLN A 38 -0.10 -9.53 25.45
CA GLN A 38 1.18 -8.94 25.03
C GLN A 38 1.94 -9.78 23.99
N GLU A 39 1.61 -11.08 23.87
CA GLU A 39 2.18 -11.98 22.86
C GLU A 39 1.44 -11.91 21.52
N GLU A 40 0.26 -11.29 21.50
CA GLU A 40 -0.65 -11.22 20.34
C GLU A 40 -0.80 -9.81 19.79
N PHE A 41 -0.45 -8.78 20.58
CA PHE A 41 -0.52 -7.38 20.21
C PHE A 41 0.71 -6.59 20.69
N CYS A 42 1.24 -5.72 19.84
CA CYS A 42 2.15 -4.66 20.26
C CYS A 42 1.65 -3.29 19.79
N HIS A 43 1.67 -2.31 20.69
CA HIS A 43 1.40 -0.93 20.33
C HIS A 43 2.58 -0.39 19.52
N TYR A 44 2.34 -0.14 18.23
CA TYR A 44 3.40 0.07 17.24
C TYR A 44 3.04 1.15 16.22
N ASN A 45 4.00 2.02 15.92
CA ASN A 45 3.89 3.01 14.85
C ASN A 45 4.72 2.60 13.62
N MET A 46 4.01 2.22 12.56
CA MET A 46 4.61 1.79 11.29
C MET A 46 5.36 2.87 10.51
N PHE A 47 5.17 4.16 10.80
CA PHE A 47 5.87 5.22 10.04
C PHE A 47 7.30 5.47 10.53
N ASN A 48 7.60 5.14 11.77
CA ASN A 48 8.91 5.40 12.37
C ASN A 48 9.47 4.17 13.08
N HIS A 49 8.87 2.99 12.89
CA HIS A 49 9.27 1.73 13.51
C HIS A 49 9.37 1.83 15.05
N HIS A 50 8.45 2.56 15.67
CA HIS A 50 8.46 2.79 17.12
C HIS A 50 7.53 1.83 17.86
N PHE A 51 8.05 1.19 18.90
CA PHE A 51 7.30 0.38 19.88
C PHE A 51 7.04 1.23 21.12
N PHE A 52 5.78 1.43 21.47
CA PHE A 52 5.41 2.30 22.60
C PHE A 52 5.73 1.65 23.96
N ASP A 53 5.71 0.32 24.03
CA ASP A 53 6.11 -0.45 25.21
C ASP A 53 7.63 -0.75 25.23
N GLY A 54 8.40 -0.07 24.39
CA GLY A 54 9.86 -0.15 24.37
C GLY A 54 10.42 -1.50 23.92
N GLU A 55 11.53 -1.89 24.55
CA GLU A 55 12.31 -3.08 24.18
C GLU A 55 11.52 -4.38 24.34
N ALA A 56 10.68 -4.49 25.37
CA ALA A 56 9.86 -5.68 25.61
C ALA A 56 8.95 -6.03 24.41
N ALA A 57 8.26 -5.05 23.82
CA ALA A 57 7.43 -5.30 22.65
C ALA A 57 8.25 -5.56 21.37
N SER A 58 9.42 -4.94 21.24
CA SER A 58 10.37 -5.28 20.17
C SER A 58 10.87 -6.73 20.30
N ASP A 59 11.08 -7.22 21.51
CA ASP A 59 11.50 -8.59 21.78
C ASP A 59 10.40 -9.61 21.49
N VAL A 60 9.13 -9.28 21.78
CA VAL A 60 7.98 -10.09 21.34
C VAL A 60 7.99 -10.26 19.81
N LEU A 61 8.17 -9.17 19.07
CA LEU A 61 8.29 -9.26 17.61
C LEU A 61 9.49 -10.14 17.21
N ASN A 62 10.65 -9.91 17.80
CA ASN A 62 11.88 -10.65 17.48
C ASN A 62 11.73 -12.15 17.75
N ALA A 63 11.12 -12.52 18.87
CA ALA A 63 10.81 -13.91 19.22
C ALA A 63 9.82 -14.52 18.21
N PHE A 64 8.76 -13.78 17.85
CA PHE A 64 7.75 -14.25 16.90
C PHE A 64 8.34 -14.53 15.52
N ILE A 65 9.17 -13.63 15.00
CA ILE A 65 9.75 -13.78 13.66
C ILE A 65 10.91 -14.78 13.62
N ARG A 66 11.51 -15.12 14.77
CA ARG A 66 12.62 -16.08 14.90
C ARG A 66 12.18 -17.46 15.37
N GLU A 67 10.88 -17.70 15.52
CA GLU A 67 10.39 -19.00 15.96
C GLU A 67 10.78 -20.10 14.95
N ASP A 68 11.67 -20.99 15.37
CA ASP A 68 12.23 -22.06 14.55
C ASP A 68 11.12 -23.00 14.01
N GLY A 69 11.24 -23.36 12.73
CA GLY A 69 10.29 -24.24 12.03
C GLY A 69 9.01 -23.55 11.53
N GLY A 70 8.89 -22.23 11.71
CA GLY A 70 7.76 -21.42 11.25
C GLY A 70 7.97 -20.77 9.88
N LYS A 71 7.06 -20.98 8.92
CA LYS A 71 6.96 -20.12 7.72
C LYS A 71 6.29 -18.82 8.10
N VAL A 72 7.01 -17.70 8.05
CA VAL A 72 6.51 -16.36 8.41
C VAL A 72 6.10 -15.56 7.18
N VAL A 73 4.97 -14.86 7.24
CA VAL A 73 4.55 -13.85 6.25
C VAL A 73 4.12 -12.56 6.95
N MET A 74 4.56 -11.43 6.42
CA MET A 74 4.15 -10.11 6.88
C MET A 74 3.07 -9.53 5.96
N VAL A 75 1.92 -9.18 6.52
CA VAL A 75 0.78 -8.59 5.81
C VAL A 75 0.54 -7.17 6.34
N ALA A 76 0.66 -6.18 5.47
CA ALA A 76 0.53 -4.77 5.82
C ALA A 76 -0.64 -4.12 5.10
N ASP A 77 -1.52 -3.45 5.83
CA ASP A 77 -2.56 -2.57 5.28
C ASP A 77 -2.46 -1.16 5.91
N PRO A 78 -1.47 -0.35 5.46
CA PRO A 78 -1.12 0.94 6.08
C PRO A 78 -1.89 2.13 5.48
N PRO A 79 -1.82 3.32 6.11
CA PRO A 79 -2.56 4.52 5.66
C PRO A 79 -2.27 4.91 4.24
N PHE A 80 -3.30 4.97 3.41
CA PHE A 80 -3.18 5.44 2.03
C PHE A 80 -2.68 6.88 1.93
N GLY A 81 -2.96 7.70 2.96
CA GLY A 81 -2.42 9.06 3.11
C GLY A 81 -0.97 9.10 3.60
N GLY A 82 -0.41 7.96 4.00
CA GLY A 82 0.94 7.79 4.50
C GLY A 82 2.02 7.96 3.44
N LEU A 83 3.22 8.32 3.88
CA LEU A 83 4.39 8.36 3.01
C LEU A 83 4.90 6.93 2.76
N VAL A 84 4.95 6.53 1.49
CA VAL A 84 5.42 5.19 1.05
C VAL A 84 6.84 4.89 1.54
N LYS A 85 7.73 5.89 1.52
CA LYS A 85 9.15 5.70 1.89
C LYS A 85 9.35 5.29 3.36
N PRO A 86 8.81 6.02 4.36
CA PRO A 86 8.86 5.57 5.75
C PRO A 86 8.25 4.19 5.99
N LEU A 87 7.11 3.88 5.36
CA LEU A 87 6.50 2.55 5.47
C LEU A 87 7.43 1.45 4.94
N ALA A 88 7.98 1.63 3.75
CA ALA A 88 8.95 0.70 3.17
C ALA A 88 10.18 0.54 4.07
N SER A 89 10.69 1.62 4.67
CA SER A 89 11.80 1.57 5.63
C SER A 89 11.48 0.71 6.84
N SER A 90 10.31 0.89 7.46
CA SER A 90 9.88 0.09 8.61
C SER A 90 9.73 -1.39 8.25
N PHE A 91 9.19 -1.69 7.07
CA PHE A 91 9.08 -3.07 6.60
C PHE A 91 10.44 -3.71 6.32
N SER A 92 11.38 -2.97 5.73
CA SER A 92 12.76 -3.42 5.52
C SER A 92 13.46 -3.73 6.85
N LEU A 93 13.25 -2.92 7.90
CA LEU A 93 13.82 -3.21 9.23
C LEU A 93 13.29 -4.52 9.83
N ILE A 94 11.98 -4.80 9.69
CA ILE A 94 11.40 -6.07 10.14
C ILE A 94 11.95 -7.23 9.31
N SER A 95 12.02 -7.08 7.99
CA SER A 95 12.58 -8.11 7.10
C SER A 95 14.04 -8.42 7.43
N GLN A 96 14.85 -7.40 7.72
CA GLN A 96 16.25 -7.57 8.10
C GLN A 96 16.39 -8.37 9.41
N ARG A 97 15.59 -8.04 10.42
CA ARG A 97 15.59 -8.78 11.70
C ARG A 97 15.16 -10.24 11.54
N TRP A 98 14.24 -10.52 10.61
CA TRP A 98 13.84 -11.88 10.26
C TRP A 98 15.01 -12.63 9.58
N GLN A 99 15.70 -11.99 8.63
CA GLN A 99 16.85 -12.54 7.91
C GLN A 99 18.01 -12.93 8.82
N GLU A 100 18.27 -12.13 9.87
CA GLU A 100 19.34 -12.41 10.84
C GLU A 100 19.19 -13.78 11.52
N GLY A 101 17.95 -14.23 11.75
CA GLY A 101 17.65 -15.54 12.33
C GLY A 101 17.50 -16.67 11.31
N HIS A 102 17.38 -16.36 10.01
CA HIS A 102 17.01 -17.32 8.95
C HIS A 102 18.09 -17.51 7.90
N LYS A 103 19.37 -17.58 8.32
CA LYS A 103 20.51 -17.78 7.41
C LYS A 103 20.38 -19.12 6.67
N SER A 104 19.79 -19.09 5.48
CA SER A 104 19.81 -20.21 4.54
C SER A 104 21.21 -20.38 3.95
N ALA A 105 21.57 -21.61 3.56
CA ALA A 105 22.85 -21.92 2.91
C ALA A 105 23.13 -21.09 1.64
N ASP A 106 22.07 -20.54 1.01
CA ASP A 106 22.12 -19.78 -0.24
C ASP A 106 22.15 -18.25 -0.04
N GLY A 107 22.24 -17.76 1.21
CA GLY A 107 22.57 -16.36 1.53
C GLY A 107 21.52 -15.28 1.20
N HIS A 108 20.44 -15.59 0.48
CA HIS A 108 19.44 -14.59 0.09
C HIS A 108 18.01 -15.15 0.16
N THR A 109 17.37 -15.00 1.32
CA THR A 109 15.92 -15.19 1.45
C THR A 109 15.32 -13.89 1.95
N ASP A 110 14.38 -13.30 1.21
CA ASP A 110 13.60 -12.15 1.68
C ASP A 110 12.41 -12.63 2.49
N MET A 111 12.02 -11.88 3.52
CA MET A 111 10.80 -12.18 4.27
C MET A 111 9.59 -12.09 3.33
N PRO A 112 8.74 -13.12 3.21
CA PRO A 112 7.53 -13.06 2.41
C PRO A 112 6.61 -11.92 2.89
N MET A 113 6.17 -11.07 1.97
CA MET A 113 5.40 -9.87 2.28
C MET A 113 4.16 -9.72 1.40
N LEU A 114 3.06 -9.27 1.99
CA LEU A 114 1.84 -8.83 1.31
C LEU A 114 1.52 -7.39 1.75
N TRP A 115 1.81 -6.41 0.91
CA TRP A 115 1.49 -5.01 1.16
C TRP A 115 0.24 -4.61 0.38
N ILE A 116 -0.86 -4.43 1.10
CA ILE A 116 -2.15 -3.99 0.57
C ILE A 116 -2.10 -2.47 0.42
N PHE A 117 -2.16 -1.96 -0.82
CA PHE A 117 -2.06 -0.53 -1.09
C PHE A 117 -2.66 -0.12 -2.44
N PRO A 118 -2.99 1.15 -2.67
CA PRO A 118 -3.57 1.57 -3.95
C PRO A 118 -2.61 1.43 -5.14
N TYR A 119 -3.09 0.89 -6.27
CA TYR A 119 -2.27 0.55 -7.44
C TYR A 119 -1.47 1.74 -8.02
N PHE A 120 -1.97 2.97 -7.86
CA PHE A 120 -1.33 4.16 -8.40
C PHE A 120 -0.04 4.55 -7.64
N PHE A 121 0.26 3.91 -6.51
CA PHE A 121 1.52 4.04 -5.79
C PHE A 121 2.60 3.06 -6.26
N GLU A 122 2.29 2.12 -7.16
CA GLU A 122 3.23 1.10 -7.65
C GLU A 122 4.63 1.66 -8.00
N PRO A 123 4.80 2.75 -8.78
CA PRO A 123 6.15 3.24 -9.08
C PRO A 123 6.95 3.68 -7.85
N ARG A 124 6.26 4.15 -6.80
CA ARG A 124 6.92 4.54 -5.54
C ARG A 124 7.26 3.33 -4.68
N ILE A 125 6.39 2.32 -4.66
CA ILE A 125 6.63 1.06 -3.94
C ILE A 125 7.82 0.34 -4.58
N LEU A 126 7.81 0.14 -5.89
CA LEU A 126 8.91 -0.52 -6.61
C LEU A 126 10.23 0.26 -6.54
N GLY A 127 10.16 1.59 -6.45
CA GLY A 127 11.35 2.42 -6.21
C GLY A 127 11.97 2.25 -4.82
N CYS A 128 11.24 1.69 -3.86
CA CYS A 128 11.74 1.37 -2.51
C CYS A 128 11.99 -0.13 -2.32
N LEU A 129 11.15 -0.98 -2.92
CA LEU A 129 11.16 -2.44 -2.83
C LEU A 129 11.10 -3.03 -4.25
N PRO A 130 12.23 -3.11 -4.98
CA PRO A 130 12.24 -3.50 -6.40
C PRO A 130 11.84 -4.96 -6.66
N SER A 131 11.96 -5.85 -5.67
CA SER A 131 11.57 -7.26 -5.79
C SER A 131 10.05 -7.48 -5.76
N PHE A 132 9.27 -6.42 -5.53
CA PHE A 132 7.83 -6.54 -5.41
C PHE A 132 7.16 -6.60 -6.79
N THR A 133 6.02 -7.28 -6.84
CA THR A 133 5.09 -7.28 -7.97
C THR A 133 3.68 -7.00 -7.48
N MET A 134 2.86 -6.40 -8.35
CA MET A 134 1.47 -6.11 -8.04
C MET A 134 0.56 -7.22 -8.57
N LEU A 135 -0.19 -7.86 -7.67
CA LEU A 135 -1.23 -8.82 -8.03
C LEU A 135 -2.47 -8.10 -8.56
N ASP A 136 -3.25 -8.77 -9.41
CA ASP A 136 -4.44 -8.17 -10.02
C ASP A 136 -5.70 -8.24 -9.13
N TYR A 137 -5.58 -8.86 -7.95
CA TYR A 137 -6.67 -9.01 -7.00
C TYR A 137 -7.13 -7.66 -6.46
N GLN A 138 -8.42 -7.39 -6.60
CA GLN A 138 -9.05 -6.15 -6.17
C GLN A 138 -9.51 -6.33 -4.71
N VAL A 139 -8.79 -5.71 -3.78
CA VAL A 139 -9.15 -5.78 -2.36
C VAL A 139 -10.31 -4.84 -2.09
N ASP A 140 -11.50 -5.38 -1.84
CA ASP A 140 -12.69 -4.62 -1.48
C ASP A 140 -12.78 -4.42 0.04
N TYR A 141 -13.38 -3.30 0.43
CA TYR A 141 -13.54 -2.88 1.82
C TYR A 141 -14.98 -2.45 2.07
N ASP A 142 -15.63 -2.97 3.10
CA ASP A 142 -17.04 -2.66 3.42
C ASP A 142 -17.32 -1.14 3.58
N ASN A 143 -16.36 -0.39 4.11
CA ASN A 143 -16.58 0.97 4.60
C ASN A 143 -15.50 1.98 4.17
N HIS A 144 -14.84 1.80 3.01
CA HIS A 144 -13.78 2.73 2.63
C HIS A 144 -14.35 4.13 2.26
N PRO A 145 -13.97 5.22 2.94
CA PRO A 145 -14.57 6.56 2.76
C PRO A 145 -14.50 7.09 1.32
N LEU A 146 -13.44 6.74 0.58
CA LEU A 146 -13.23 7.16 -0.80
C LEU A 146 -13.94 6.29 -1.86
N TYR A 147 -14.46 5.11 -1.49
CA TYR A 147 -14.90 4.10 -2.45
C TYR A 147 -16.20 3.42 -1.98
N LYS A 148 -17.28 4.19 -1.94
CA LYS A 148 -18.63 3.65 -1.69
C LYS A 148 -19.15 2.92 -2.92
N HIS A 149 -19.72 1.73 -2.73
CA HIS A 149 -20.63 1.14 -3.71
C HIS A 149 -21.93 1.97 -3.73
N GLY A 150 -22.12 2.76 -4.78
CA GLY A 150 -23.30 3.59 -4.98
C GLY A 150 -23.55 3.86 -6.46
N LYS A 151 -24.71 4.45 -6.81
CA LYS A 151 -25.11 4.72 -8.21
C LYS A 151 -24.11 5.57 -9.01
N THR A 152 -23.22 6.31 -8.33
CA THR A 152 -22.14 7.15 -8.90
C THR A 152 -20.73 6.74 -8.45
N GLY A 153 -20.60 5.68 -7.63
CA GLY A 153 -19.32 5.22 -7.09
C GLY A 153 -18.49 4.43 -8.11
N ARG A 154 -17.16 4.37 -7.92
CA ARG A 154 -16.32 3.44 -8.69
C ARG A 154 -16.75 2.01 -8.36
N LYS A 155 -17.13 1.23 -9.39
CA LYS A 155 -17.52 -0.18 -9.23
C LYS A 155 -16.37 -1.11 -8.80
N GLN A 156 -15.13 -0.64 -8.82
CA GLN A 156 -13.92 -1.44 -8.65
C GLN A 156 -12.97 -0.74 -7.67
N SER A 157 -12.53 -1.46 -6.63
CA SER A 157 -11.55 -0.95 -5.67
C SER A 157 -10.23 -0.61 -6.38
N PRO A 158 -9.54 0.48 -6.00
CA PRO A 158 -8.19 0.77 -6.48
C PRO A 158 -7.09 0.09 -5.66
N VAL A 159 -7.44 -0.71 -4.67
CA VAL A 159 -6.49 -1.34 -3.75
C VAL A 159 -6.08 -2.70 -4.29
N ARG A 160 -4.77 -2.96 -4.30
CA ARG A 160 -4.15 -4.19 -4.78
C ARG A 160 -3.20 -4.72 -3.72
N ILE A 161 -2.69 -5.93 -3.95
CA ILE A 161 -1.67 -6.56 -3.12
C ILE A 161 -0.33 -6.45 -3.86
N PHE A 162 0.68 -5.88 -3.19
CA PHE A 162 2.07 -5.88 -3.63
C PHE A 162 2.84 -6.94 -2.83
N THR A 163 3.66 -7.74 -3.50
CA THR A 163 4.33 -8.87 -2.84
C THR A 163 5.66 -9.20 -3.49
N ASN A 164 6.63 -9.69 -2.72
CA ASN A 164 7.84 -10.35 -3.22
C ASN A 164 7.66 -11.88 -3.42
N ILE A 165 6.48 -12.42 -3.11
CA ILE A 165 6.12 -13.80 -3.45
C ILE A 165 5.89 -13.88 -4.96
N SER A 166 6.42 -14.93 -5.59
CA SER A 166 6.17 -15.18 -7.02
C SER A 166 4.68 -15.18 -7.33
N ALA A 167 4.25 -14.29 -8.25
CA ALA A 167 2.84 -14.15 -8.62
C ALA A 167 2.23 -15.44 -9.19
N LYS A 168 3.05 -16.34 -9.75
CA LYS A 168 2.65 -17.67 -10.21
C LYS A 168 2.12 -18.55 -9.08
N LYS A 169 2.65 -18.37 -7.85
CA LYS A 169 2.26 -19.15 -6.66
C LYS A 169 0.99 -18.63 -5.99
N VAL A 170 0.50 -17.43 -6.35
CA VAL A 170 -0.68 -16.83 -5.73
C VAL A 170 -1.90 -17.08 -6.61
N VAL A 171 -2.74 -18.03 -6.19
CA VAL A 171 -3.99 -18.39 -6.87
C VAL A 171 -5.09 -17.40 -6.48
N LEU A 172 -5.77 -16.82 -7.47
CA LEU A 172 -6.92 -15.93 -7.26
C LEU A 172 -8.25 -16.67 -7.50
N PRO A 173 -9.33 -16.29 -6.80
CA PRO A 173 -10.61 -17.01 -6.82
C PRO A 173 -11.24 -17.04 -8.22
N LYS A 174 -11.49 -18.24 -8.75
CA LYS A 174 -12.08 -18.43 -10.09
C LYS A 174 -13.56 -18.04 -10.11
N GLU A 175 -14.23 -18.26 -9.00
CA GLU A 175 -15.63 -17.91 -8.71
C GLU A 175 -15.89 -16.39 -8.81
N GLU A 176 -14.88 -15.56 -8.56
CA GLU A 176 -14.93 -14.11 -8.78
C GLU A 176 -14.54 -13.70 -10.22
N GLY A 177 -14.24 -14.68 -11.09
CA GLY A 177 -13.95 -14.49 -12.50
C GLY A 177 -12.47 -14.26 -12.84
N TYR A 178 -11.55 -14.41 -11.87
CA TYR A 178 -10.11 -14.35 -12.17
C TYR A 178 -9.67 -15.56 -13.00
N ARG A 179 -8.68 -15.34 -13.87
CA ARG A 179 -8.13 -16.35 -14.77
C ARG A 179 -6.61 -16.34 -14.75
N PHE A 180 -5.98 -17.48 -14.99
CA PHE A 180 -4.53 -17.53 -15.18
C PHE A 180 -4.15 -17.00 -16.58
N CYS A 181 -3.02 -16.31 -16.68
CA CYS A 181 -2.43 -15.91 -17.95
C CYS A 181 -1.07 -16.60 -18.09
N ASP A 182 -0.97 -17.56 -19.01
CA ASP A 182 0.23 -18.40 -19.17
C ASP A 182 1.46 -17.58 -19.54
N THR A 183 1.33 -16.62 -20.45
CA THR A 183 2.45 -15.78 -20.91
C THR A 183 3.03 -14.90 -19.79
N CYS A 184 2.19 -14.38 -18.89
CA CYS A 184 2.65 -13.56 -17.77
C CYS A 184 2.85 -14.36 -16.47
N GLU A 185 2.57 -15.67 -16.49
CA GLU A 185 2.58 -16.59 -15.35
C GLU A 185 1.91 -16.04 -14.08
N ARG A 186 0.74 -15.41 -14.22
CA ARG A 186 -0.01 -14.84 -13.08
C ARG A 186 -1.51 -14.84 -13.31
N TYR A 187 -2.26 -14.78 -12.21
CA TYR A 187 -3.70 -14.56 -12.26
C TYR A 187 -4.04 -13.11 -12.56
N VAL A 188 -5.09 -12.91 -13.38
CA VAL A 188 -5.54 -11.62 -13.87
C VAL A 188 -7.06 -11.52 -13.83
N SER A 189 -7.54 -10.28 -13.69
CA SER A 189 -8.95 -9.90 -13.80
C SER A 189 -9.49 -10.24 -15.19
N PRO A 190 -10.79 -10.58 -15.33
CA PRO A 190 -11.38 -11.01 -16.60
C PRO A 190 -11.24 -9.97 -17.73
N LEU A 191 -11.28 -8.69 -17.38
CA LEU A 191 -11.14 -7.55 -18.30
C LEU A 191 -9.69 -7.12 -18.53
N ASN A 192 -8.73 -7.66 -17.79
CA ASN A 192 -7.31 -7.42 -18.02
C ASN A 192 -6.83 -8.34 -19.15
N LYS A 193 -6.90 -7.86 -20.39
CA LYS A 193 -6.46 -8.60 -21.59
C LYS A 193 -4.94 -8.50 -21.75
N HIS A 194 -4.31 -9.62 -22.07
CA HIS A 194 -2.88 -9.63 -22.38
C HIS A 194 -2.63 -8.86 -23.69
N CYS A 195 -1.69 -7.93 -23.66
CA CYS A 195 -1.24 -7.22 -24.85
C CYS A 195 -0.01 -7.94 -25.42
N ALA A 196 -0.19 -8.64 -26.54
CA ALA A 196 0.91 -9.35 -27.21
C ALA A 196 2.07 -8.43 -27.65
N LYS A 197 1.79 -7.17 -27.97
CA LYS A 197 2.82 -6.19 -28.38
C LYS A 197 3.73 -5.77 -27.22
N CYS A 198 3.14 -5.51 -26.05
CA CYS A 198 3.89 -5.13 -24.86
C CYS A 198 4.31 -6.34 -24.00
N ASN A 199 3.84 -7.54 -24.34
CA ASN A 199 3.99 -8.78 -23.59
C ASN A 199 3.60 -8.68 -22.09
N ILE A 200 2.53 -7.94 -21.80
CA ILE A 200 2.03 -7.72 -20.44
C ILE A 200 0.50 -7.75 -20.39
N CYS A 201 -0.07 -8.09 -19.24
CA CYS A 201 -1.45 -7.77 -18.88
C CYS A 201 -1.48 -6.37 -18.22
N PRO A 202 -1.84 -5.31 -18.96
CA PRO A 202 -1.50 -3.93 -18.59
C PRO A 202 -2.53 -3.24 -17.69
N SER A 203 -3.75 -3.77 -17.61
CA SER A 203 -4.79 -3.12 -16.82
C SER A 203 -4.44 -3.17 -15.34
N LYS A 204 -4.59 -2.02 -14.68
CA LYS A 204 -4.41 -1.87 -13.23
C LYS A 204 -5.72 -1.52 -12.53
N ASP A 205 -6.70 -1.04 -13.28
CA ASP A 205 -7.95 -0.50 -12.77
C ASP A 205 -9.17 -1.32 -13.19
N GLY A 206 -8.96 -2.60 -13.54
CA GLY A 206 -10.01 -3.57 -13.83
C GLY A 206 -10.81 -3.33 -15.12
N ARG A 207 -10.38 -2.37 -15.96
CA ARG A 207 -10.96 -2.10 -17.28
C ARG A 207 -10.06 -2.62 -18.39
N GLU A 208 -10.61 -2.85 -19.58
CA GLU A 208 -9.78 -3.21 -20.73
C GLU A 208 -8.96 -2.00 -21.20
N TRP A 209 -7.64 -2.12 -21.13
CA TRP A 209 -6.70 -1.12 -21.63
C TRP A 209 -6.38 -1.40 -23.10
N LYS A 210 -6.05 -0.34 -23.84
CA LYS A 210 -5.72 -0.44 -25.27
C LYS A 210 -4.25 -0.14 -25.50
N HIS A 211 -3.64 -0.82 -26.45
CA HIS A 211 -2.29 -0.52 -26.91
C HIS A 211 -2.31 0.69 -27.85
N CYS A 212 -1.42 1.66 -27.63
CA CYS A 212 -1.19 2.77 -28.55
C CYS A 212 0.08 2.51 -29.37
N PRO A 213 -0.02 2.25 -30.69
CA PRO A 213 1.14 1.96 -31.52
C PRO A 213 2.15 3.12 -31.57
N ALA A 214 1.67 4.36 -31.65
CA ALA A 214 2.53 5.54 -31.73
C ALA A 214 3.32 5.82 -30.43
N CYS A 215 2.86 5.32 -29.28
CA CYS A 215 3.59 5.44 -28.02
C CYS A 215 4.25 4.12 -27.60
N ASP A 216 4.06 3.04 -28.37
CA ASP A 216 4.42 1.67 -28.04
C ASP A 216 4.11 1.27 -26.59
N LYS A 217 2.90 1.61 -26.13
CA LYS A 217 2.49 1.35 -24.74
C LYS A 217 1.00 1.16 -24.58
N CYS A 218 0.64 0.36 -23.59
CA CYS A 218 -0.74 0.20 -23.16
C CYS A 218 -1.19 1.40 -22.32
N VAL A 219 -2.39 1.89 -22.60
CA VAL A 219 -2.99 3.05 -21.94
C VAL A 219 -4.44 2.78 -21.56
N LYS A 220 -4.93 3.54 -20.57
CA LYS A 220 -6.34 3.50 -20.16
C LYS A 220 -7.26 3.74 -21.36
N PRO A 221 -8.46 3.12 -21.39
CA PRO A 221 -9.38 3.25 -22.53
C PRO A 221 -9.78 4.70 -22.81
N SER A 222 -9.88 5.53 -21.76
CA SER A 222 -10.22 6.95 -21.85
C SER A 222 -9.11 7.84 -22.40
N TRP A 223 -7.88 7.34 -22.54
CA TRP A 223 -6.75 8.13 -23.06
C TRP A 223 -6.74 8.06 -24.59
N LYS A 224 -6.34 9.17 -25.24
CA LYS A 224 -6.14 9.26 -26.69
C LYS A 224 -4.71 9.73 -26.97
N HIS A 225 -4.13 9.27 -28.08
CA HIS A 225 -2.84 9.77 -28.54
C HIS A 225 -3.01 11.18 -29.08
N CYS A 226 -2.24 12.13 -28.57
CA CYS A 226 -2.20 13.49 -29.08
C CYS A 226 -1.00 13.63 -30.02
N SER A 227 -1.25 13.84 -31.32
CA SER A 227 -0.19 13.97 -32.32
C SER A 227 0.69 15.21 -32.11
N PHE A 228 0.12 16.29 -31.55
CA PHE A 228 0.88 17.51 -31.26
C PHE A 228 1.84 17.34 -30.07
N CYS A 229 1.43 16.61 -29.03
CA CYS A 229 2.27 16.37 -27.85
C CYS A 229 3.06 15.05 -27.92
N SER A 230 2.87 14.26 -28.98
CA SER A 230 3.43 12.92 -29.18
C SER A 230 3.28 12.00 -27.96
N ARG A 231 2.15 12.11 -27.25
CA ARG A 231 1.87 11.33 -26.04
C ARG A 231 0.39 11.01 -25.88
N CYS A 232 0.11 9.87 -25.26
CA CYS A 232 -1.24 9.58 -24.78
C CYS A 232 -1.58 10.46 -23.57
N ALA A 233 -2.78 11.01 -23.57
CA ALA A 233 -3.33 11.82 -22.48
C ALA A 233 -4.87 11.71 -22.46
N LEU A 234 -5.52 12.30 -21.46
CA LEU A 234 -6.96 12.53 -21.50
C LEU A 234 -7.32 13.49 -22.65
N PRO A 235 -8.52 13.41 -23.25
CA PRO A 235 -8.93 14.30 -24.33
C PRO A 235 -8.74 15.79 -23.98
N ASP A 236 -9.19 16.21 -22.80
CA ASP A 236 -9.14 17.61 -22.34
C ASP A 236 -7.81 18.00 -21.68
N HIS A 237 -6.70 17.39 -22.08
CA HIS A 237 -5.38 17.76 -21.57
C HIS A 237 -4.91 19.10 -22.16
N PRO A 238 -4.11 19.87 -21.42
CA PRO A 238 -3.50 21.09 -21.96
C PRO A 238 -2.47 20.70 -23.04
N CYS A 239 -2.87 20.83 -24.31
CA CYS A 239 -2.05 20.57 -25.48
C CYS A 239 -1.16 21.78 -25.79
N GLY A 240 0.08 21.57 -26.26
CA GLY A 240 1.00 22.66 -26.63
C GLY A 240 1.61 23.44 -25.46
N ALA A 241 1.11 23.28 -24.23
CA ALA A 241 1.87 23.60 -23.04
C ALA A 241 2.92 22.49 -22.87
N GLY A 242 4.17 22.76 -23.24
CA GLY A 242 5.30 21.82 -23.18
C GLY A 242 5.50 21.14 -21.81
N PRO A 243 6.50 20.24 -21.68
CA PRO A 243 6.78 19.58 -20.40
C PRO A 243 6.93 20.67 -19.34
N GLN A 244 6.15 20.57 -18.25
CA GLN A 244 6.11 21.48 -17.09
C GLN A 244 6.88 22.79 -17.29
N ARG A 245 6.21 23.94 -17.53
CA ARG A 245 6.83 25.29 -17.56
C ARG A 245 8.20 25.26 -16.87
N GLU A 246 9.27 25.11 -17.64
CA GLU A 246 10.60 25.06 -17.05
C GLU A 246 10.74 26.38 -16.31
N GLY A 247 11.05 26.34 -15.02
CA GLY A 247 11.25 27.55 -14.25
C GLY A 247 10.35 27.82 -13.04
N CYS A 248 10.72 28.87 -12.33
CA CYS A 248 10.12 29.29 -11.07
C CYS A 248 8.81 30.04 -11.34
N PHE A 249 7.68 29.47 -10.95
CA PHE A 249 6.36 30.14 -10.97
C PHE A 249 6.30 31.44 -10.15
N SER A 250 7.27 31.71 -9.28
CA SER A 250 7.31 32.94 -8.47
C SER A 250 8.07 34.08 -9.15
N CYS A 251 9.01 33.81 -10.07
CA CYS A 251 9.80 34.85 -10.74
C CYS A 251 9.92 34.72 -12.27
N GLY A 252 9.38 33.64 -12.85
CA GLY A 252 9.43 33.37 -14.28
C GLY A 252 10.77 32.82 -14.80
N SER A 253 11.81 32.70 -13.97
CA SER A 253 13.13 32.23 -14.40
C SER A 253 13.12 30.74 -14.75
N LEU A 254 13.63 30.37 -15.94
CA LEU A 254 13.74 28.98 -16.41
C LEU A 254 14.86 28.18 -15.72
N GLN A 255 15.79 28.86 -15.03
CA GLN A 255 17.04 28.28 -14.48
C GLN A 255 16.84 27.46 -13.19
N HIS A 256 15.69 27.56 -12.52
CA HIS A 256 15.44 26.86 -11.27
C HIS A 256 13.95 26.59 -11.04
N LYS A 257 13.62 25.57 -10.22
CA LYS A 257 12.24 25.30 -9.79
C LYS A 257 11.86 26.20 -8.61
N ARG A 258 10.56 26.44 -8.38
CA ARG A 258 10.01 27.31 -7.30
C ARG A 258 10.65 27.12 -5.92
N ARG A 259 11.14 25.92 -5.59
CA ARG A 259 11.75 25.60 -4.29
C ARG A 259 13.15 26.21 -4.11
N ALA A 260 13.86 26.49 -5.19
CA ALA A 260 15.21 27.06 -5.21
C ALA A 260 15.19 28.51 -5.72
N CYS A 261 14.10 29.23 -5.49
CA CYS A 261 13.87 30.56 -6.07
C CYS A 261 14.40 31.65 -5.13
N PRO A 262 15.46 32.40 -5.51
CA PRO A 262 16.12 33.37 -4.62
C PRO A 262 15.24 34.57 -4.27
N LEU A 263 14.18 34.81 -5.03
CA LEU A 263 13.19 35.87 -4.76
C LEU A 263 12.13 35.48 -3.72
N LYS A 264 12.17 34.26 -3.19
CA LYS A 264 11.16 33.75 -2.25
C LYS A 264 11.30 34.36 -0.84
N ASP A 265 12.48 34.89 -0.49
CA ASP A 265 12.75 35.47 0.83
C ASP A 265 12.34 36.95 0.94
N GLY A 266 11.82 37.58 -0.12
CA GLY A 266 11.52 39.01 -0.15
C GLY A 266 10.08 39.42 0.18
N ARG A 267 9.12 38.49 0.34
CA ARG A 267 7.69 38.84 0.58
C ARG A 267 7.01 37.84 1.51
N GLY A 268 7.36 37.93 2.79
CA GLY A 268 6.81 37.07 3.84
C GLY A 268 6.68 37.70 5.23
N LEU A 269 6.80 39.02 5.37
CA LEU A 269 6.49 39.73 6.61
C LEU A 269 5.23 40.56 6.40
N SER A 270 4.06 39.92 6.50
CA SER A 270 2.78 40.54 6.94
C SER A 270 1.62 39.59 6.67
N ARG A 271 1.51 38.48 7.41
CA ARG A 271 0.25 37.72 7.58
C ARG A 271 0.10 37.04 8.95
N ASN A 272 0.91 37.44 9.95
CA ASN A 272 0.89 36.86 11.30
C ASN A 272 0.12 37.67 12.36
N VAL A 273 -0.80 38.56 12.01
CA VAL A 273 -1.49 39.42 13.00
C VAL A 273 -3.02 39.21 13.06
N LYS A 274 -3.59 38.13 12.49
CA LYS A 274 -5.05 37.88 12.57
C LYS A 274 -5.48 36.47 12.95
N ARG A 275 -4.67 35.73 13.72
CA ARG A 275 -5.06 34.38 14.19
C ARG A 275 -5.00 34.13 15.69
N GLU A 276 -4.76 35.16 16.50
CA GLU A 276 -4.78 35.05 17.98
C GLU A 276 -5.99 35.68 18.67
N GLN A 277 -7.00 36.16 17.93
CA GLN A 277 -8.26 36.65 18.50
C GLN A 277 -9.47 35.94 17.87
N LYS A 278 -9.55 34.63 18.12
CA LYS A 278 -10.80 33.86 18.09
C LYS A 278 -10.63 32.55 18.86
N LYS A 279 -10.02 32.67 20.05
CA LYS A 279 -9.78 31.59 21.01
C LYS A 279 -10.45 31.92 22.35
N THR A 280 -11.67 32.42 22.28
CA THR A 280 -12.65 32.54 23.36
C THR A 280 -14.01 32.59 22.68
N ASP A 281 -15.01 31.91 23.25
CA ASP A 281 -16.39 31.77 22.76
C ASP A 281 -16.65 30.62 21.77
N GLN A 282 -16.44 29.38 22.24
CA GLN A 282 -17.46 28.32 22.15
C GLN A 282 -16.99 27.09 22.96
N ALA A 283 -17.11 27.20 24.28
CA ALA A 283 -17.39 26.03 25.10
C ALA A 283 -18.88 25.69 24.93
N CYS A 284 -19.19 24.39 25.02
CA CYS A 284 -20.52 23.78 24.94
C CYS A 284 -21.10 23.65 23.53
N LEU A 285 -20.91 22.47 22.92
CA LEU A 285 -21.97 21.57 22.46
C LEU A 285 -21.28 20.28 22.02
N GLY A 286 -21.63 19.16 22.68
CA GLY A 286 -21.08 17.86 22.35
C GLY A 286 -21.58 17.39 21.00
N GLU A 287 -20.73 16.69 20.26
CA GLU A 287 -21.16 15.66 19.30
C GLU A 287 -19.95 14.81 18.90
N THR A 288 -20.24 13.52 18.83
CA THR A 288 -19.37 12.39 18.52
C THR A 288 -18.77 12.51 17.13
N ASP A 289 -17.45 12.34 16.98
CA ASP A 289 -16.88 12.02 15.67
C ASP A 289 -15.77 10.98 15.78
N SER A 290 -16.18 9.73 15.59
CA SER A 290 -15.31 8.57 15.45
C SER A 290 -14.65 8.60 14.07
N HIS A 291 -13.36 8.87 14.00
CA HIS A 291 -12.53 8.56 12.84
C HIS A 291 -11.89 7.18 13.03
N PRO A 292 -12.33 6.11 12.35
CA PRO A 292 -11.67 4.82 12.46
C PRO A 292 -10.56 4.71 11.41
N THR A 293 -9.37 5.20 11.73
CA THR A 293 -8.13 4.85 11.03
C THR A 293 -7.44 3.71 11.78
N SER A 294 -7.91 2.47 11.63
CA SER A 294 -7.16 1.29 12.11
C SER A 294 -6.61 0.55 10.89
N GLN A 295 -5.29 0.37 10.94
CA GLN A 295 -4.38 0.08 9.82
C GLN A 295 -3.27 -0.77 10.40
N PHE A 296 -3.23 -2.03 10.02
CA PHE A 296 -2.53 -3.04 10.78
C PHE A 296 -1.38 -3.63 10.01
N LEU A 297 -0.39 -4.10 10.76
CA LEU A 297 0.63 -5.00 10.30
C LEU A 297 0.44 -6.32 11.04
N ILE A 298 0.15 -7.40 10.31
CA ILE A 298 0.04 -8.74 10.85
C ILE A 298 1.24 -9.53 10.39
N ILE A 299 1.90 -10.17 11.33
CA ILE A 299 2.91 -11.15 11.02
C ILE A 299 2.34 -12.50 11.44
N SER A 300 2.30 -13.44 10.50
CA SER A 300 1.72 -14.76 10.74
C SER A 300 2.78 -15.82 10.52
N SER A 301 2.84 -16.80 11.42
CA SER A 301 3.73 -17.96 11.32
C SER A 301 2.93 -19.26 11.29
N ARG A 302 3.40 -20.24 10.52
CA ARG A 302 2.87 -21.60 10.51
C ARG A 302 4.00 -22.58 10.81
N THR A 303 3.89 -23.32 11.91
CA THR A 303 4.86 -24.36 12.29
C THR A 303 4.68 -25.60 11.41
N GLU A 304 5.74 -26.03 10.74
CA GLU A 304 5.80 -27.36 10.12
C GLU A 304 6.37 -28.34 11.16
N SER A 305 5.49 -29.09 11.82
CA SER A 305 5.92 -30.30 12.54
C SER A 305 6.41 -31.30 11.49
N ALA A 306 7.67 -31.74 11.63
CA ALA A 306 8.28 -32.79 10.81
C ALA A 306 7.43 -34.06 10.82
N LEU A 307 7.09 -34.55 9.63
CA LEU A 307 6.75 -35.93 9.30
C LEU A 307 7.38 -36.24 7.95
#